data_AF-A0A7D9D9W9-F1
#
_entry.id   AF-A0A7D9D9W9-F1
#
_cell.length_a   1.000
_cell.length_b   1.000
_cell.length_c   1.000
_cell.angle_alpha   90.00
_cell.angle_beta   90.00
_cell.angle_gamma   90.00
#
_symmetry.space_group_name_H-M   'P 1'
#
loop_
_entity.id
_entity.type
_entity.pdbx_description
1 polymer ?
#
loop_
_entity_poly.entity_id
_entity_poly.type
_entity_poly.pdbx_seq_one_letter_code
_entity_poly.pdbx_strand_id
1 'polypeptide(L)'
;MIRLSSPDGSPGSADEFLPCLIYVILKSTPTMLNSNIQYITRFCNANKLMSGEAGYYFTNLCCAVKFIEMIDARSLSLTEEEFNRYMNGEQPPGSLEDQNGEDENLCEGLKLMQENLDNLAELRESQLRWRHKAVQLQNEIASFRTDVTKEVEGILDGTNKGQLQYLQQYLDEDSGSQSEKDMTAGSETTSAIVS
;
A
#
# COMPACT_ATOMS: atom_id res chain seq x y z
N MET A 1 39.37 1.52 4.53
CA MET A 1 40.72 1.42 3.94
C MET A 1 41.08 -0.06 3.98
N ILE A 2 41.05 -0.77 2.84
CA ILE A 2 41.29 -2.21 2.80
C ILE A 2 42.80 -2.43 2.93
N ARG A 3 43.25 -3.17 3.96
CA ARG A 3 44.66 -3.56 4.12
C ARG A 3 44.89 -4.88 3.40
N LEU A 4 45.68 -4.86 2.33
CA LEU A 4 46.17 -6.03 1.60
C LEU A 4 47.48 -6.58 2.22
N SER A 5 47.53 -6.66 3.54
CA SER A 5 48.67 -7.24 4.25
C SER A 5 48.20 -8.52 4.93
N SER A 6 48.77 -9.67 4.53
CA SER A 6 48.62 -10.93 5.26
C SER A 6 48.97 -10.71 6.74
N PRO A 7 48.43 -11.52 7.68
CA PRO A 7 48.69 -11.36 9.13
C PRO A 7 50.18 -11.35 9.50
N ASP A 8 51.04 -11.83 8.59
CA ASP A 8 52.50 -11.91 8.75
C ASP A 8 53.27 -10.66 8.22
N GLY A 9 52.56 -9.63 7.74
CA GLY A 9 53.16 -8.37 7.28
C GLY A 9 53.91 -8.45 5.94
N SER A 10 53.78 -9.54 5.18
CA SER A 10 54.28 -9.64 3.82
C SER A 10 53.45 -8.79 2.84
N PRO A 11 54.07 -8.17 1.81
CA PRO A 11 53.32 -7.50 0.76
C PRO A 11 52.37 -8.52 0.09
N GLY A 12 51.07 -8.20 0.04
CA GLY A 12 50.04 -9.10 -0.46
C GLY A 12 50.38 -9.65 -1.83
N SER A 13 50.25 -10.97 -2.00
CA SER A 13 50.52 -11.65 -3.27
C SER A 13 49.58 -11.13 -4.35
N ALA A 14 49.98 -11.23 -5.62
CA ALA A 14 49.10 -10.93 -6.75
C ALA A 14 47.78 -11.74 -6.71
N ASP A 15 47.84 -12.94 -6.11
CA ASP A 15 46.69 -13.84 -5.90
C ASP A 15 45.68 -13.28 -4.88
N GLU A 16 46.10 -12.40 -3.96
CA GLU A 16 45.20 -11.69 -3.04
C GLU A 16 44.62 -10.42 -3.70
N PHE A 17 45.39 -9.77 -4.58
CA PHE A 17 45.02 -8.49 -5.17
C PHE A 17 43.91 -8.60 -6.23
N LEU A 18 44.00 -9.56 -7.15
CA LEU A 18 43.07 -9.64 -8.29
C LEU A 18 41.62 -9.93 -7.85
N PRO A 19 41.34 -10.89 -6.94
CA PRO A 19 39.99 -11.10 -6.42
C PRO A 19 39.43 -9.87 -5.70
N CYS A 20 40.27 -9.18 -4.91
CA CYS A 20 39.86 -7.92 -4.26
C CYS A 20 39.50 -6.84 -5.29
N LEU A 21 40.28 -6.71 -6.36
CA LEU A 21 40.01 -5.74 -7.42
C LEU A 21 38.68 -6.03 -8.13
N ILE A 22 38.39 -7.30 -8.44
CA ILE A 22 37.11 -7.74 -9.03
C ILE A 22 35.95 -7.34 -8.11
N TYR A 23 36.05 -7.63 -6.80
CA TYR A 23 35.03 -7.27 -5.83
C TYR A 23 34.76 -5.76 -5.77
N VAL A 24 35.82 -4.94 -5.77
CA VAL A 24 35.70 -3.47 -5.77
C VAL A 24 35.00 -2.98 -7.04
N ILE A 25 35.31 -3.53 -8.21
CA ILE A 25 34.65 -3.17 -9.47
C ILE A 25 33.16 -3.52 -9.43
N LEU A 26 32.81 -4.71 -8.95
CA LEU A 26 31.42 -5.15 -8.81
C LEU A 26 30.62 -4.24 -7.87
N LYS A 27 31.21 -3.86 -6.72
CA LYS A 27 30.54 -2.98 -5.74
C LYS A 27 30.45 -1.52 -6.16
N SER A 28 31.45 -1.01 -6.89
CA SER A 28 31.51 0.41 -7.26
C SER A 28 30.64 0.77 -8.47
N THR A 29 30.22 -0.21 -9.28
CA THR A 29 29.40 -0.01 -10.50
C THR A 29 29.84 1.21 -11.32
N PRO A 30 31.13 1.30 -11.72
CA PRO A 30 31.66 2.52 -12.32
C PRO A 30 30.98 2.83 -13.65
N THR A 31 30.56 4.08 -13.82
CA THR A 31 29.92 4.53 -15.07
C THR A 31 30.93 4.52 -16.22
N MET A 32 30.46 4.10 -17.41
CA MET A 32 31.25 4.13 -18.66
C MET A 32 32.61 3.39 -18.59
N LEU A 33 32.71 2.32 -17.80
CA LEU A 33 33.96 1.57 -17.59
C LEU A 33 34.64 1.14 -18.89
N ASN A 34 33.88 0.54 -19.81
CA ASN A 34 34.42 0.06 -21.09
C ASN A 34 34.97 1.22 -21.94
N SER A 35 34.25 2.35 -22.00
CA SER A 35 34.71 3.54 -22.71
C SER A 35 35.99 4.12 -22.08
N ASN A 36 36.10 4.14 -20.76
CA ASN A 36 37.29 4.62 -20.06
C ASN A 36 38.52 3.74 -20.32
N ILE A 37 38.35 2.41 -20.30
CA ILE A 37 39.42 1.47 -20.64
C ILE A 37 39.88 1.71 -22.07
N GLN A 38 38.93 1.78 -23.00
CA GLN A 38 39.20 2.04 -24.41
C GLN A 38 39.90 3.37 -24.69
N TYR A 39 39.56 4.41 -23.92
CA TYR A 39 40.21 5.71 -23.99
C TYR A 39 41.67 5.61 -23.54
N ILE A 40 41.92 4.99 -22.39
CA ILE A 40 43.28 4.80 -21.86
C ILE A 40 44.13 3.96 -22.83
N THR A 41 43.59 2.87 -23.38
CA THR A 41 44.29 2.04 -24.36
C THR A 41 44.72 2.83 -25.60
N ARG A 42 43.90 3.79 -26.06
CA ARG A 42 44.16 4.54 -27.31
C ARG A 42 45.03 5.77 -27.12
N PHE A 43 44.96 6.45 -25.98
CA PHE A 43 45.57 7.77 -25.79
C PHE A 43 46.69 7.79 -24.75
N CYS A 44 46.92 6.70 -24.00
CA CYS A 44 48.02 6.64 -23.06
C CYS A 44 49.37 6.42 -23.78
N ASN A 45 50.45 6.98 -23.24
CA ASN A 45 51.80 6.76 -23.74
C ASN A 45 52.17 5.27 -23.58
N ALA A 46 52.38 4.58 -24.69
CA ALA A 46 52.68 3.14 -24.71
C ALA A 46 53.86 2.75 -23.82
N ASN A 47 54.90 3.59 -23.71
CA ASN A 47 56.04 3.29 -22.82
C ASN A 47 55.64 3.27 -21.34
N LYS A 48 54.68 4.10 -20.94
CA LYS A 48 54.16 4.16 -19.56
C LYS A 48 53.10 3.09 -19.28
N LEU A 49 52.41 2.65 -20.33
CA LEU A 49 51.41 1.58 -20.24
C LEU A 49 52.05 0.19 -20.26
N MET A 50 53.16 0.02 -20.97
CA MET A 50 53.89 -1.25 -21.11
C MET A 50 55.03 -1.40 -20.08
N SER A 51 55.29 -0.39 -19.24
CA SER A 51 56.35 -0.43 -18.23
C SER A 51 55.91 0.22 -16.92
N GLY A 52 56.31 -0.39 -15.80
CA GLY A 52 56.05 0.12 -14.44
C GLY A 52 54.72 -0.32 -13.83
N GLU A 53 54.44 0.20 -12.64
CA GLU A 53 53.28 -0.17 -11.81
C GLU A 53 51.93 0.18 -12.48
N ALA A 54 51.88 1.26 -13.26
CA ALA A 54 50.67 1.68 -13.97
C ALA A 54 50.20 0.64 -15.00
N GLY A 55 51.13 0.02 -15.74
CA GLY A 55 50.82 -1.05 -16.68
C GLY A 55 50.32 -2.31 -16.00
N TYR A 56 50.88 -2.64 -14.83
CA TYR A 56 50.43 -3.76 -14.00
C TYR A 56 48.97 -3.56 -13.54
N TYR A 57 48.63 -2.41 -12.97
CA TYR A 57 47.24 -2.14 -12.56
C TYR A 57 46.26 -2.08 -13.73
N PHE A 58 46.67 -1.51 -14.86
CA PHE A 58 45.83 -1.46 -16.04
C PHE A 58 45.57 -2.85 -16.63
N THR A 59 46.58 -3.72 -16.64
CA THR A 59 46.43 -5.11 -17.08
C THR A 59 45.51 -5.87 -16.15
N ASN A 60 45.70 -5.74 -14.83
CA ASN A 60 44.81 -6.35 -13.83
C ASN A 60 43.37 -5.85 -13.95
N LEU A 61 43.17 -4.55 -14.22
CA LEU A 61 41.84 -3.99 -14.50
C LEU A 61 41.21 -4.62 -15.74
N CYS A 62 41.97 -4.74 -16.84
CA CYS A 62 41.49 -5.38 -18.06
C CYS A 62 41.12 -6.86 -17.81
N CYS A 63 41.97 -7.60 -17.07
CA CYS A 63 41.70 -8.99 -16.69
C CYS A 63 40.44 -9.11 -15.82
N ALA A 64 40.28 -8.23 -14.83
CA ALA A 64 39.11 -8.22 -13.96
C ALA A 64 37.82 -7.95 -14.73
N VAL A 65 37.82 -6.98 -15.66
CA VAL A 65 36.65 -6.71 -16.50
C VAL A 65 36.35 -7.90 -17.42
N LYS A 66 37.36 -8.50 -18.04
CA LYS A 66 37.16 -9.69 -18.89
C LYS A 66 36.64 -10.88 -18.10
N PHE A 67 37.11 -11.06 -16.87
CA PHE A 67 36.60 -12.07 -15.96
C PHE A 67 35.10 -11.85 -15.66
N ILE A 68 34.70 -10.62 -15.36
CA ILE A 68 33.29 -10.28 -15.11
C ILE A 68 32.42 -10.52 -16.35
N GLU A 69 32.92 -10.17 -17.55
CA GLU A 69 32.21 -10.40 -18.81
C GLU A 69 32.00 -11.88 -19.15
N MET A 70 32.90 -12.76 -18.69
CA MET A 70 32.93 -14.19 -19.00
C MET A 70 32.69 -15.06 -17.77
N ILE A 71 32.05 -14.51 -16.72
CA ILE A 71 31.88 -15.21 -15.47
C ILE A 71 30.94 -16.41 -15.64
N ASP A 72 31.38 -17.56 -15.15
CA ASP A 72 30.67 -18.83 -15.25
C ASP A 72 30.59 -19.50 -13.87
N ALA A 73 29.66 -20.46 -13.72
CA ALA A 73 29.42 -21.19 -12.48
C ALA A 73 30.72 -21.83 -11.94
N ARG A 74 31.52 -22.42 -12.83
CA ARG A 74 32.81 -23.06 -12.48
C ARG A 74 33.85 -22.07 -11.97
N SER A 75 33.85 -20.85 -12.51
CA SER A 75 34.77 -19.79 -12.07
C SER A 75 34.48 -19.31 -10.65
N LEU A 76 33.26 -19.54 -10.17
CA LEU A 76 32.80 -19.21 -8.82
C LEU A 76 32.71 -20.43 -7.90
N SER A 77 33.14 -21.61 -8.36
CA SER A 77 32.99 -22.88 -7.63
C SER A 77 31.53 -23.20 -7.26
N LEU A 78 30.57 -22.80 -8.10
CA LEU A 78 29.14 -23.05 -7.94
C LEU A 78 28.65 -24.12 -8.91
N THR A 79 27.52 -24.75 -8.59
CA THR A 79 26.76 -25.55 -9.56
C THR A 79 26.07 -24.64 -10.59
N GLU A 80 25.79 -25.16 -11.79
CA GLU A 80 25.08 -24.39 -12.83
C GLU A 80 23.67 -24.00 -12.35
N GLU A 81 23.03 -24.86 -11.57
CA GLU A 81 21.73 -24.59 -10.96
C GLU A 81 21.80 -23.43 -9.95
N GLU A 82 22.79 -23.44 -9.05
CA GLU A 82 22.99 -22.35 -8.07
C GLU A 82 23.31 -21.02 -8.75
N PHE A 83 24.21 -21.04 -9.73
CA PHE A 83 24.58 -19.85 -10.48
C PHE A 83 23.36 -19.23 -11.19
N ASN A 84 22.55 -20.05 -11.86
CA ASN A 84 21.33 -19.58 -12.53
C ASN A 84 20.31 -19.02 -11.54
N ARG A 85 20.11 -19.66 -10.38
CA ARG A 85 19.23 -19.13 -9.33
C ARG A 85 19.67 -17.74 -8.86
N TYR A 86 20.98 -17.54 -8.64
CA TYR A 86 21.53 -16.25 -8.24
C TYR A 86 21.41 -15.19 -9.35
N MET A 87 21.69 -15.55 -10.60
CA MET A 87 21.60 -14.62 -11.73
C MET A 87 20.16 -14.22 -12.07
N ASN A 88 19.20 -15.13 -11.90
CA ASN A 88 17.76 -14.86 -12.10
C ASN A 88 17.12 -14.11 -10.92
N GLY A 89 17.84 -13.91 -9.82
CA GLY A 89 17.33 -13.24 -8.63
C GLY A 89 16.29 -14.06 -7.85
N GLU A 90 16.22 -15.37 -8.08
CA GLU A 90 15.29 -16.28 -7.38
C GLU A 90 15.71 -16.51 -5.92
N GLN A 91 16.99 -16.34 -5.63
CA GLN A 91 17.54 -16.52 -4.29
C GLN A 91 18.71 -15.53 -4.08
N PRO A 92 18.81 -14.82 -2.94
CA PRO A 92 20.00 -14.02 -2.62
C PRO A 92 21.15 -14.92 -2.15
N PRO A 93 22.41 -14.64 -2.56
CA PRO A 93 23.57 -15.34 -2.03
C PRO A 93 23.62 -15.14 -0.51
N GLY A 94 23.65 -16.25 0.25
CA GLY A 94 23.54 -16.27 1.72
C GLY A 94 22.32 -17.00 2.28
N SER A 95 21.44 -17.56 1.45
CA SER A 95 20.35 -18.44 1.91
C SER A 95 20.63 -19.94 1.74
N LEU A 96 21.87 -20.30 1.37
CA LEU A 96 22.42 -21.62 1.67
C LEU A 96 23.13 -21.50 3.01
N GLU A 97 22.61 -22.25 3.97
CA GLU A 97 23.06 -22.36 5.35
C GLU A 97 24.58 -22.58 5.41
N ASP A 98 25.31 -21.64 6.01
CA ASP A 98 26.61 -21.96 6.59
C ASP A 98 26.42 -22.14 8.10
N GLN A 99 26.72 -23.34 8.58
CA GLN A 99 26.67 -23.72 9.99
C GLN A 99 27.88 -23.22 10.79
N ASN A 100 28.41 -22.05 10.46
CA ASN A 100 29.33 -21.32 11.31
C ASN A 100 28.94 -19.86 11.24
N GLY A 101 28.58 -19.31 12.41
CA GLY A 101 28.17 -17.93 12.55
C GLY A 101 29.22 -16.95 12.06
N GLU A 102 28.78 -15.71 11.91
CA GLU A 102 29.53 -14.50 11.54
C GLU A 102 29.40 -14.05 10.08
N ASP A 103 28.18 -13.72 9.65
CA ASP A 103 27.83 -12.36 9.16
C ASP A 103 26.32 -12.29 8.81
N GLU A 104 25.48 -12.17 9.84
CA GLU A 104 24.08 -11.75 9.69
C GLU A 104 24.04 -10.29 9.23
N ASN A 105 24.10 -10.04 7.92
CA ASN A 105 23.75 -8.73 7.39
C ASN A 105 23.15 -8.81 5.98
N LEU A 106 22.18 -9.70 5.79
CA LEU A 106 21.09 -9.39 4.86
C LEU A 106 20.46 -8.09 5.38
N CYS A 107 20.74 -6.98 4.68
CA CYS A 107 20.43 -5.60 5.06
C CYS A 107 19.18 -5.54 5.94
N GLU A 108 19.36 -5.27 7.24
CA GLU A 108 18.28 -5.17 8.22
C GLU A 108 17.13 -4.27 7.73
N GLY A 109 17.46 -3.27 6.90
CA GLY A 109 16.51 -2.41 6.20
C GLY A 109 15.58 -3.13 5.21
N LEU A 110 16.03 -4.17 4.51
CA LEU A 110 15.18 -4.99 3.63
C LEU A 110 14.18 -5.83 4.43
N LYS A 111 14.61 -6.40 5.56
CA LYS A 111 13.74 -7.16 6.46
C LYS A 111 12.67 -6.24 7.06
N LEU A 112 13.07 -5.06 7.52
CA LEU A 112 12.15 -4.03 8.03
C LEU A 112 11.19 -3.54 6.93
N MET A 113 11.66 -3.39 5.69
CA MET A 113 10.81 -3.00 4.57
C MET A 113 9.76 -4.07 4.26
N GLN A 114 10.14 -5.35 4.31
CA GLN A 114 9.21 -6.46 4.14
C GLN A 114 8.15 -6.47 5.26
N GLU A 115 8.57 -6.33 6.51
CA GLU A 115 7.66 -6.25 7.66
C GLU A 115 6.71 -5.04 7.56
N ASN A 116 7.21 -3.89 7.14
CA ASN A 116 6.38 -2.70 6.91
C ASN A 116 5.34 -2.92 5.81
N LEU A 117 5.66 -3.66 4.74
CA LEU A 117 4.69 -3.97 3.69
C LEU A 117 3.55 -4.85 4.20
N ASP A 118 3.86 -5.86 5.02
CA ASP A 118 2.86 -6.72 5.63
C ASP A 118 1.95 -5.94 6.58
N ASN A 119 2.53 -5.10 7.43
CA ASN A 119 1.78 -4.20 8.33
C ASN A 119 0.86 -3.24 7.55
N LEU A 120 1.33 -2.68 6.44
CA LEU A 120 0.54 -1.80 5.58
C LEU A 120 -0.61 -2.55 4.88
N ALA A 121 -0.39 -3.80 4.47
CA ALA A 121 -1.43 -4.64 3.89
C ALA A 121 -2.54 -4.95 4.92
N GLU A 122 -2.16 -5.34 6.14
CA GLU A 122 -3.11 -5.61 7.22
C GLU A 122 -3.89 -4.34 7.64
N LEU A 123 -3.19 -3.19 7.72
CA LEU A 123 -3.82 -1.92 8.01
C LEU A 123 -4.83 -1.55 6.93
N ARG A 124 -4.48 -1.75 5.65
CA ARG A 124 -5.38 -1.48 4.52
C ARG A 124 -6.64 -2.35 4.58
N GLU A 125 -6.52 -3.64 4.89
CA GLU A 125 -7.68 -4.51 5.08
C GLU A 125 -8.56 -4.05 6.24
N SER A 126 -7.93 -3.69 7.37
CA SER A 126 -8.63 -3.18 8.54
C SER A 126 -9.41 -1.90 8.24
N GLN A 127 -8.78 -0.95 7.53
CA GLN A 127 -9.43 0.29 7.09
C GLN A 127 -10.63 0.02 6.17
N LEU A 128 -10.50 -0.94 5.25
CA LEU A 128 -11.61 -1.32 4.37
C LEU A 128 -12.79 -1.91 5.16
N ARG A 129 -12.51 -2.77 6.15
CA ARG A 129 -13.53 -3.35 7.03
C ARG A 129 -14.24 -2.27 7.86
N TRP A 130 -13.49 -1.37 8.48
CA TRP A 130 -14.07 -0.28 9.28
C TRP A 130 -14.92 0.67 8.44
N ARG A 131 -14.45 1.03 7.24
CA ARG A 131 -15.22 1.84 6.30
C ARG A 131 -16.53 1.15 5.92
N HIS A 132 -16.51 -0.16 5.66
CA HIS A 132 -17.71 -0.91 5.34
C HIS A 132 -18.72 -0.88 6.51
N LYS A 133 -18.26 -1.16 7.74
CA LYS A 133 -19.10 -1.09 8.95
C LYS A 133 -19.68 0.30 9.19
N ALA A 134 -18.90 1.35 8.96
CA ALA A 134 -19.36 2.73 9.11
C ALA A 134 -20.49 3.06 8.11
N VAL A 135 -20.34 2.66 6.86
CA VAL A 135 -21.37 2.84 5.82
C VAL A 135 -22.61 2.00 6.14
N GLN A 136 -22.43 0.76 6.60
CA GLN A 136 -23.55 -0.09 7.03
C GLN A 136 -24.35 0.57 8.15
N LEU A 137 -23.67 1.03 9.21
CA LEU A 137 -24.32 1.71 10.33
C LEU A 137 -25.04 2.98 9.87
N GLN A 138 -24.46 3.75 8.95
CA GLN A 138 -25.11 4.93 8.39
C GLN A 138 -26.43 4.58 7.68
N ASN A 139 -26.45 3.48 6.92
CA ASN A 139 -27.66 3.00 6.26
C ASN A 139 -28.70 2.50 7.27
N GLU A 140 -28.27 1.79 8.32
CA GLU A 140 -29.13 1.33 9.41
C GLU A 140 -29.79 2.51 10.14
N ILE A 141 -29.03 3.57 10.45
CA ILE A 141 -29.57 4.80 11.06
C ILE A 141 -30.57 5.49 10.13
N ALA A 142 -30.30 5.54 8.83
CA ALA A 142 -31.22 6.14 7.85
C ALA A 142 -32.54 5.35 7.74
N SER A 143 -32.46 4.02 7.73
CA SER A 143 -33.65 3.16 7.76
C SER A 143 -34.44 3.38 9.04
N PHE A 144 -33.77 3.30 10.20
CA PHE A 144 -34.40 3.48 11.50
C PHE A 144 -35.14 4.82 11.61
N ARG A 145 -34.53 5.92 11.15
CA ARG A 145 -35.20 7.23 11.11
C ARG A 145 -36.48 7.19 10.28
N THR A 146 -36.45 6.52 9.14
CA THR A 146 -37.60 6.42 8.23
C THR A 146 -38.72 5.58 8.87
N ASP A 147 -38.35 4.46 9.48
CA ASP A 147 -39.27 3.54 10.15
C ASP A 147 -39.98 4.22 11.33
N VAL A 148 -39.22 4.93 12.19
CA VAL A 148 -39.79 5.71 13.31
C VAL A 148 -40.72 6.81 12.82
N THR A 149 -40.33 7.55 11.76
CA THR A 149 -41.18 8.63 11.22
C THR A 149 -42.51 8.08 10.72
N LYS A 150 -42.46 6.95 9.99
CA LYS A 150 -43.65 6.27 9.46
C LYS A 150 -44.56 5.72 10.56
N GLU A 151 -43.98 5.17 11.63
CA GLU A 151 -44.74 4.67 12.78
C GLU A 151 -45.45 5.81 13.53
N VAL A 152 -44.76 6.93 13.76
CA VAL A 152 -45.34 8.11 14.40
C VAL A 152 -46.45 8.72 13.54
N GLU A 153 -46.25 8.87 12.22
CA GLU A 153 -47.30 9.33 11.29
C GLU A 153 -48.52 8.39 11.32
N GLY A 154 -48.31 7.07 11.34
CA GLY A 154 -49.40 6.10 11.42
C GLY A 154 -50.23 6.21 12.70
N ILE A 155 -49.59 6.47 13.85
CA ILE A 155 -50.28 6.71 15.13
C ILE A 155 -51.05 8.04 15.10
N LEU A 156 -50.46 9.08 14.53
CA LEU A 156 -51.09 10.41 14.42
C LEU A 156 -52.35 10.36 13.53
N ASP A 157 -52.26 9.71 12.37
CA ASP A 157 -53.38 9.52 11.45
C ASP A 157 -54.48 8.63 12.03
N GLY A 158 -54.11 7.56 12.76
CA GLY A 158 -55.06 6.70 13.46
C GLY A 158 -55.81 7.45 14.56
N THR A 159 -55.12 8.32 15.29
CA THR A 159 -55.72 9.15 16.34
C THR A 159 -56.64 10.21 15.76
N ASN A 160 -56.25 10.85 14.65
CA ASN A 160 -57.07 11.87 13.99
C ASN A 160 -58.31 11.26 13.32
N LYS A 161 -58.19 10.09 12.67
CA LYS A 161 -59.34 9.32 12.17
C LYS A 161 -60.29 8.89 13.29
N GLY A 162 -59.76 8.42 14.42
CA GLY A 162 -60.57 8.09 15.58
C GLY A 162 -61.36 9.29 16.09
N GLN A 163 -60.70 10.43 16.29
CA GLN A 163 -61.35 11.67 16.72
C GLN A 163 -62.41 12.19 15.73
N LEU A 164 -62.16 12.11 14.43
CA LEU A 164 -63.14 12.47 13.40
C LEU A 164 -64.32 11.49 13.36
N GLN A 165 -64.09 10.19 13.59
CA GLN A 165 -65.14 9.18 13.63
C GLN A 165 -66.06 9.34 14.84
N TYR A 166 -65.51 9.72 16.01
CA TYR A 166 -66.31 10.06 17.19
C TYR A 166 -67.17 11.31 16.97
N LEU A 167 -66.66 12.34 16.28
CA LEU A 167 -67.43 13.54 15.96
C LEU A 167 -68.49 13.29 14.88
N GLN A 168 -68.21 12.41 13.92
CA GLN A 168 -69.17 12.02 12.89
C GLN A 168 -70.34 11.23 13.47
N GLN A 169 -70.08 10.33 14.43
CA GLN A 169 -71.11 9.58 15.14
C GLN A 169 -72.00 10.48 16.02
N TYR A 170 -71.45 11.58 16.55
CA TYR A 170 -72.22 12.59 17.29
C TYR A 170 -73.10 13.47 16.38
N LEU A 171 -72.64 13.77 15.16
CA LEU A 171 -73.40 14.55 14.17
C LEU A 171 -74.53 13.73 13.50
N ASP A 172 -74.37 12.40 13.40
CA ASP A 172 -75.39 11.53 12.84
C ASP A 172 -76.54 11.25 13.83
N GLU A 173 -76.30 11.20 15.15
CA GLU A 173 -77.36 10.97 16.16
C GLU A 173 -78.35 12.15 16.32
N ASP A 174 -77.94 13.40 16.06
CA ASP A 174 -78.80 14.58 16.21
C ASP A 174 -79.74 14.80 15.00
N SER A 175 -79.46 14.13 13.87
CA SER A 175 -80.30 14.20 12.65
C SER A 175 -81.49 13.22 12.67
N GLY A 176 -81.55 12.31 13.64
CA GLY A 176 -82.57 11.25 13.74
C GLY A 176 -83.79 11.56 14.61
N SER A 177 -83.83 12.71 15.29
CA SER A 177 -84.86 13.00 16.30
C SER A 177 -85.45 14.40 16.19
N GLN A 178 -86.18 14.71 15.11
CA GLN A 178 -87.30 15.68 15.14
C GLN A 178 -88.11 15.65 13.82
N SER A 179 -88.92 14.61 13.63
CA SER A 179 -90.09 14.70 12.73
C SER A 179 -91.26 15.32 13.49
N GLU A 180 -91.67 16.50 13.02
CA GLU A 180 -93.05 17.00 12.95
C GLU A 180 -93.96 16.83 14.18
N LYS A 181 -94.15 17.93 14.92
CA LYS A 181 -95.48 18.34 15.37
C LYS A 181 -95.68 19.85 15.25
N ASP A 182 -96.81 20.17 14.62
CA ASP A 182 -97.65 21.36 14.80
C ASP A 182 -97.16 22.73 14.29
N MET A 183 -97.54 22.98 13.03
CA MET A 183 -98.60 23.93 12.62
C MET A 183 -98.84 25.19 13.50
N THR A 184 -99.06 26.31 12.79
CA THR A 184 -99.71 27.59 13.18
C THR A 184 -98.95 28.59 14.06
N ALA A 185 -98.52 29.72 13.48
CA ALA A 185 -99.25 30.99 13.52
C ALA A 185 -98.34 32.15 13.07
N GLY A 186 -98.82 32.96 12.13
CA GLY A 186 -98.24 34.26 11.81
C GLY A 186 -98.71 35.35 12.79
N SER A 187 -97.91 36.40 12.92
CA SER A 187 -98.24 37.79 13.28
C SER A 187 -96.89 38.51 13.46
N GLU A 188 -96.47 39.30 12.47
CA GLU A 188 -96.60 40.77 12.43
C GLU A 188 -95.65 41.53 13.37
N THR A 189 -94.85 42.41 12.75
CA THR A 189 -94.57 43.81 13.15
C THR A 189 -94.17 44.08 14.61
N THR A 190 -93.07 44.74 14.96
CA THR A 190 -92.60 46.07 14.55
C THR A 190 -91.43 46.41 15.48
N SER A 191 -90.40 47.09 14.99
CA SER A 191 -90.08 48.44 15.49
C SER A 191 -88.90 49.02 14.71
N ALA A 192 -89.19 50.12 14.04
CA ALA A 192 -88.23 51.18 13.68
C ALA A 192 -87.43 51.60 14.94
N ILE A 193 -86.23 52.17 14.85
CA ILE A 193 -85.98 53.57 14.48
C ILE A 193 -84.46 53.76 14.29
N VAL A 194 -84.02 54.31 13.15
CA VAL A 194 -82.92 55.29 13.04
C VAL A 194 -83.24 56.23 11.88
N SER A 195 -83.44 57.51 12.22
CA SER A 195 -83.46 58.76 11.42
C SER A 195 -84.55 58.95 10.35
#